data_AF-A0A6G8C8U9-F1
#
_entry.id   AF-A0A6G8C8U9-F1
#
_cell.length_a   1.000
_cell.length_b   1.000
_cell.length_c   1.000
_cell.angle_alpha   90.00
_cell.angle_beta   90.00
_cell.angle_gamma   90.00
#
_symmetry.space_group_name_H-M   'P 1'
#
loop_
_entity.id
_entity.type
_entity.pdbx_description
1 polymer ?
#
loop_
_entity_poly.entity_id
_entity_poly.type
_entity_poly.pdbx_seq_one_letter_code
_entity_poly.pdbx_strand_id
1 'polypeptide(L)'
;MLLVDLRGLGETTDPAAFNDPKYYNREYRPALLALHLGRPLLGQRVEDVFSVLSFIRQDNRFNALPIEVYANGRAAPVALHAAVLSPQITRLEISDLPSSFHEILTQPTRKDWYSLVLPQVLRYYDLADLAAVIGPQRLHRRDVR
;
A
#
# COMPACT_ATOMS: atom_id res chain seq x y z
N MET A 1 0.66 1.35 20.30
CA MET A 1 0.30 0.74 19.00
C MET A 1 -0.78 1.59 18.38
N LEU A 2 -0.60 2.02 17.13
CA LEU A 2 -1.63 2.74 16.37
C LEU A 2 -2.16 1.80 15.29
N LEU A 3 -3.49 1.65 15.22
CA LEU A 3 -4.17 0.94 14.15
C LEU A 3 -4.82 1.98 13.26
N VAL A 4 -4.57 1.88 11.96
CA VAL A 4 -4.98 2.90 10.99
C VAL A 4 -5.67 2.25 9.81
N ASP A 5 -6.83 2.79 9.43
CA ASP A 5 -7.51 2.45 8.21
C ASP A 5 -7.10 3.44 7.12
N LEU A 6 -6.45 2.93 6.07
CA LEU A 6 -6.16 3.72 4.87
C LEU A 6 -7.44 3.87 4.05
N ARG A 7 -7.54 4.91 3.22
CA ARG A 7 -8.76 5.14 2.42
C ARG A 7 -9.15 3.89 1.61
N GLY A 8 -10.43 3.55 1.65
CA GLY A 8 -10.98 2.36 0.98
C GLY A 8 -10.73 1.03 1.72
N LEU A 9 -10.08 1.05 2.89
CA LEU A 9 -9.89 -0.10 3.77
C LEU A 9 -10.67 0.09 5.07
N GLY A 10 -10.93 -1.02 5.76
CA GLY A 10 -11.59 -1.05 7.08
C GLY A 10 -12.92 -0.29 7.08
N GLU A 11 -13.06 0.69 7.96
CA GLU A 11 -14.25 1.52 8.11
C GLU A 11 -14.62 2.29 6.83
N THR A 12 -13.65 2.57 5.96
CA THR A 12 -13.86 3.33 4.70
C THR A 12 -14.01 2.43 3.47
N THR A 13 -14.23 1.13 3.68
CA THR A 13 -14.40 0.16 2.59
C THR A 13 -15.55 0.55 1.66
N ASP A 14 -15.32 0.43 0.35
CA ASP A 14 -16.34 0.65 -0.67
C ASP A 14 -17.53 -0.32 -0.44
N PRO A 15 -18.78 0.16 -0.32
CA PRO A 15 -19.90 -0.73 -0.09
C PRO A 15 -20.07 -1.72 -1.24
N ALA A 16 -20.18 -3.01 -0.91
CA ALA A 16 -20.24 -4.09 -1.90
C ALA A 16 -21.39 -3.90 -2.91
N ALA A 17 -22.49 -3.27 -2.51
CA ALA A 17 -23.64 -2.97 -3.38
C ALA A 17 -23.28 -2.04 -4.57
N PHE A 18 -22.20 -1.26 -4.46
CA PHE A 18 -21.72 -0.35 -5.51
C PHE A 18 -20.58 -0.95 -6.34
N ASN A 19 -20.23 -2.21 -6.11
CA ASN A 19 -19.10 -2.86 -6.74
C ASN A 19 -19.55 -4.11 -7.51
N ASP A 20 -19.47 -4.05 -8.84
CA ASP A 20 -19.90 -5.15 -9.71
C ASP A 20 -18.83 -6.27 -9.70
N PRO A 21 -19.18 -7.51 -9.27
CA PRO A 21 -18.22 -8.61 -9.17
C PRO A 21 -17.49 -8.93 -10.48
N LYS A 22 -18.04 -8.55 -11.63
CA LYS A 22 -17.39 -8.78 -12.93
C LYS A 22 -16.03 -8.08 -13.07
N TYR A 23 -15.76 -7.04 -12.28
CA TYR A 23 -14.49 -6.32 -12.31
C TYR A 23 -13.38 -7.01 -11.49
N TYR A 24 -13.70 -8.10 -10.79
CA TYR A 24 -12.73 -8.88 -10.00
C TYR A 24 -11.93 -8.02 -9.02
N ASN A 25 -12.47 -6.90 -8.54
CA ASN A 25 -11.79 -5.98 -7.66
C ASN A 25 -12.78 -5.36 -6.67
N ARG A 26 -12.48 -5.46 -5.36
CA ARG A 26 -13.34 -4.98 -4.26
C ARG A 26 -13.41 -3.45 -4.14
N GLU A 27 -12.61 -2.74 -4.92
CA GLU A 27 -12.36 -1.30 -4.86
C GLU A 27 -12.34 -0.71 -6.28
N TYR A 28 -12.98 -1.38 -7.25
CA TYR A 28 -12.97 -0.96 -8.66
C TYR A 28 -13.41 0.49 -8.82
N ARG A 29 -14.53 0.87 -8.19
CA ARG A 29 -15.10 2.23 -8.26
C ARG A 29 -14.15 3.30 -7.74
N PRO A 30 -13.62 3.24 -6.49
CA PRO A 30 -12.66 4.23 -6.01
C PRO A 30 -11.33 4.20 -6.79
N ALA A 31 -10.84 3.04 -7.22
CA ALA A 31 -9.62 2.95 -8.03
C ALA A 31 -9.79 3.60 -9.42
N LEU A 32 -10.93 3.37 -10.08
CA LEU A 32 -11.27 4.00 -11.35
C LEU A 32 -11.34 5.52 -11.22
N LEU A 33 -12.03 6.03 -10.21
CA LEU A 33 -12.12 7.48 -9.96
C LEU A 33 -10.73 8.08 -9.67
N ALA A 34 -9.92 7.40 -8.86
CA ALA A 34 -8.56 7.82 -8.55
C ALA A 34 -7.69 7.94 -9.82
N LEU A 35 -7.81 6.97 -10.74
CA LEU A 35 -7.13 7.01 -12.04
C LEU A 35 -7.63 8.15 -12.93
N HIS A 36 -8.94 8.41 -12.99
CA HIS A 36 -9.51 9.53 -13.75
C HIS A 36 -9.04 10.89 -13.24
N LEU A 37 -8.77 11.00 -11.94
CA LEU A 37 -8.20 12.20 -11.33
C LEU A 37 -6.67 12.33 -11.53
N GLY A 38 -6.03 11.37 -12.19
CA GLY A 38 -4.57 11.33 -12.34
C GLY A 38 -3.84 11.08 -11.01
N ARG A 39 -4.53 10.59 -9.98
CA ARG A 39 -4.00 10.35 -8.63
C ARG A 39 -4.31 8.91 -8.23
N PRO A 40 -3.49 7.92 -8.62
CA PRO A 40 -3.79 6.51 -8.39
C PRO A 40 -4.07 6.16 -6.92
N LEU A 41 -4.97 5.21 -6.68
CA LEU A 41 -5.43 4.87 -5.32
C LEU A 41 -4.28 4.43 -4.40
N LEU A 42 -3.34 3.61 -4.90
CA LEU A 42 -2.14 3.23 -4.16
C LEU A 42 -1.34 4.47 -3.71
N GLY A 43 -1.09 5.43 -4.62
CA GLY A 43 -0.38 6.67 -4.29
C GLY A 43 -1.12 7.51 -3.25
N GLN A 44 -2.44 7.62 -3.36
CA GLN A 44 -3.25 8.29 -2.35
C GLN A 44 -3.17 7.62 -0.97
N ARG A 45 -3.05 6.29 -0.90
CA ARG A 45 -2.87 5.56 0.37
C ARG A 45 -1.48 5.78 0.97
N VAL A 46 -0.45 6.03 0.16
CA VAL A 46 0.87 6.42 0.66
C VAL A 46 0.78 7.79 1.36
N GLU A 47 0.01 8.72 0.81
CA GLU A 47 -0.28 10.01 1.47
C GLU A 47 -1.03 9.85 2.80
N ASP A 48 -1.93 8.86 2.91
CA ASP A 48 -2.58 8.54 4.18
C ASP A 48 -1.53 8.10 5.22
N VAL A 49 -0.56 7.26 4.83
CA VAL A 49 0.55 6.87 5.71
C VAL A 49 1.38 8.08 6.12
N PHE A 50 1.70 8.98 5.20
CA PHE A 50 2.44 10.21 5.54
C PHE A 50 1.67 11.11 6.50
N SER A 51 0.35 11.18 6.37
CA SER A 51 -0.50 11.90 7.32
C SER A 51 -0.41 11.31 8.73
N VAL A 52 -0.40 9.97 8.84
CA VAL A 52 -0.19 9.27 10.12
C VAL A 52 1.22 9.52 10.67
N LEU A 53 2.27 9.48 9.85
CA LEU A 53 3.64 9.79 10.28
C LEU A 53 3.74 11.24 10.79
N SER A 54 3.08 12.18 10.11
CA SER A 54 3.01 13.58 10.54
C SER A 54 2.32 13.71 11.90
N PHE A 55 1.20 13.00 12.11
CA PHE A 55 0.52 12.95 13.40
C PHE A 55 1.44 12.43 14.51
N ILE A 56 2.14 11.32 14.28
CA ILE A 56 3.08 10.75 15.25
C ILE A 56 4.18 11.76 15.63
N ARG A 57 4.69 12.54 14.68
CA ARG A 57 5.75 13.53 14.92
C ARG A 57 5.30 14.75 15.71
N GLN A 58 4.04 15.13 15.59
CA GLN A 58 3.48 16.29 16.29
C GLN A 58 3.07 15.97 17.72
N ASP A 59 2.88 14.68 18.05
CA ASP A 59 2.52 14.25 19.39
C ASP A 59 3.78 14.02 20.25
N ASN A 60 3.93 14.82 21.31
CA ASN A 60 5.06 14.74 22.24
C ASN A 60 5.23 13.36 22.90
N ARG A 61 4.19 12.52 22.92
CA ARG A 61 4.28 11.16 23.47
C ARG A 61 4.98 10.18 22.53
N PHE A 62 4.99 10.47 21.23
CA PHE A 62 5.47 9.54 20.20
C PHE A 62 6.63 10.08 19.36
N ASN A 63 6.85 11.39 19.33
CA ASN A 63 7.75 12.05 18.39
C ASN A 63 9.23 11.57 18.41
N ALA A 64 9.70 11.01 19.52
CA ALA A 64 11.06 10.49 19.71
C ALA A 64 11.16 8.96 19.55
N LEU A 65 10.05 8.24 19.40
CA LEU A 65 10.05 6.79 19.31
C LEU A 65 10.41 6.31 17.90
N PRO A 66 11.09 5.15 17.77
CA PRO A 66 11.25 4.49 16.49
C PRO A 66 9.88 4.08 15.94
N ILE A 67 9.69 4.23 14.63
CA ILE A 67 8.44 3.88 13.97
C ILE A 67 8.66 2.56 13.25
N GLU A 68 7.92 1.54 13.69
CA GLU A 68 7.83 0.25 13.02
C GLU A 68 6.45 0.10 12.38
N VAL A 69 6.42 -0.36 11.13
CA VAL A 69 5.18 -0.55 10.36
C VAL A 69 4.96 -2.04 10.13
N TYR A 70 3.74 -2.48 10.41
CA TYR A 70 3.26 -3.83 10.15
C TYR A 70 2.09 -3.72 9.17
N ALA A 71 2.21 -4.36 8.00
CA ALA A 71 1.17 -4.28 6.97
C ALA A 71 0.96 -5.61 6.26
N ASN A 72 -0.27 -5.88 5.83
CA ASN A 72 -0.61 -7.11 5.11
C ASN A 72 -1.49 -6.83 3.88
N GLY A 73 -1.49 -7.80 2.95
CA GLY A 73 -2.36 -7.81 1.78
C GLY A 73 -2.35 -6.49 1.03
N ARG A 74 -3.54 -5.87 0.86
CA ARG A 74 -3.71 -4.59 0.13
C ARG A 74 -2.94 -3.40 0.72
N ALA A 75 -2.59 -3.44 2.00
CA ALA A 75 -1.77 -2.41 2.64
C ALA A 75 -0.26 -2.65 2.46
N ALA A 76 0.17 -3.87 2.14
CA ALA A 76 1.60 -4.21 2.03
C ALA A 76 2.31 -3.44 0.91
N PRO A 77 1.77 -3.32 -0.34
CA PRO A 77 2.38 -2.48 -1.36
C PRO A 77 2.48 -1.02 -0.92
N VAL A 78 1.46 -0.48 -0.23
CA VAL A 78 1.45 0.91 0.25
C VAL A 78 2.57 1.13 1.26
N ALA A 79 2.68 0.26 2.26
CA ALA A 79 3.72 0.35 3.28
C ALA A 79 5.13 0.21 2.69
N LEU A 80 5.30 -0.64 1.66
CA LEU A 80 6.55 -0.77 0.93
C LEU A 80 6.95 0.55 0.26
N HIS A 81 6.03 1.21 -0.45
CA HIS A 81 6.30 2.52 -1.07
C HIS A 81 6.61 3.59 -0.01
N ALA A 82 5.82 3.63 1.07
CA ALA A 82 6.04 4.60 2.15
C ALA A 82 7.42 4.43 2.83
N ALA A 83 7.88 3.19 3.02
CA ALA A 83 9.19 2.91 3.64
C ALA A 83 10.40 3.24 2.76
N VAL A 84 10.23 3.21 1.43
CA VAL A 84 11.22 3.74 0.47
C VAL A 84 11.29 5.26 0.56
N LEU A 85 10.14 5.92 0.62
CA LEU A 85 10.03 7.38 0.55
C LEU A 85 10.26 8.10 1.89
N SER A 86 10.10 7.40 3.02
CA SER A 86 10.23 7.99 4.36
C SER A 86 11.25 7.24 5.21
N PRO A 87 12.39 7.87 5.56
CA PRO A 87 13.37 7.26 6.46
C PRO A 87 12.87 7.17 7.91
N GLN A 88 11.72 7.78 8.23
CA GLN A 88 11.13 7.71 9.56
C GLN A 88 10.66 6.29 9.91
N ILE A 89 10.30 5.49 8.90
CA ILE A 89 9.94 4.07 9.09
C ILE A 89 11.23 3.29 9.28
N THR A 90 11.56 3.01 10.53
CA THR A 90 12.80 2.34 10.93
C THR A 90 12.78 0.84 10.65
N ARG A 91 11.59 0.22 10.69
CA ARG A 91 11.39 -1.19 10.40
C ARG A 91 10.05 -1.39 9.69
N LEU A 92 10.04 -2.24 8.68
CA LEU A 92 8.86 -2.65 7.93
C LEU A 92 8.72 -4.16 7.99
N GLU A 93 7.57 -4.61 8.48
CA GLU A 93 7.17 -6.01 8.44
C GLU A 93 5.94 -6.17 7.56
N ILE A 94 6.04 -7.02 6.55
CA ILE A 94 4.97 -7.24 5.57
C ILE A 94 4.65 -8.72 5.36
N SER A 95 3.38 -8.98 5.09
CA SER A 95 2.88 -10.28 4.62
C SER A 95 1.90 -10.11 3.46
N ASP A 96 1.70 -11.16 2.66
CA ASP A 96 0.80 -11.15 1.49
C ASP A 96 1.09 -9.99 0.52
N LEU A 97 2.38 -9.69 0.31
CA LEU A 97 2.82 -8.75 -0.72
C LEU A 97 2.69 -9.44 -2.09
N PRO A 98 2.04 -8.81 -3.08
CA PRO A 98 2.09 -9.27 -4.46
C PRO A 98 3.53 -9.46 -4.94
N SER A 99 3.77 -10.47 -5.77
CA SER A 99 5.13 -10.81 -6.17
C SER A 99 5.78 -9.71 -7.02
N SER A 100 4.98 -9.05 -7.87
CA SER A 100 5.44 -8.09 -8.87
C SER A 100 4.26 -7.35 -9.51
N PHE A 101 4.48 -6.12 -9.97
CA PHE A 101 3.58 -5.39 -10.87
C PHE A 101 3.52 -6.01 -12.26
N HIS A 102 4.62 -6.63 -12.73
CA HIS A 102 4.64 -7.37 -14.01
C HIS A 102 3.66 -8.56 -13.99
N GLU A 103 3.37 -9.12 -12.82
CA GLU A 103 2.36 -10.18 -12.67
C GLU A 103 0.95 -9.73 -13.11
N ILE A 104 0.65 -8.43 -13.06
CA ILE A 104 -0.61 -7.87 -13.59
C ILE A 104 -0.73 -8.13 -15.09
N LEU A 105 0.38 -8.06 -15.83
CA LEU A 105 0.40 -8.25 -17.29
C LEU A 105 0.22 -9.72 -17.67
N THR A 106 0.80 -10.63 -16.89
CA THR A 106 0.75 -12.08 -17.18
C THR A 106 -0.49 -12.76 -16.59
N GLN A 107 -1.08 -12.19 -15.54
CA GLN A 107 -2.26 -12.71 -14.86
C GLN A 107 -3.30 -11.61 -14.60
N PRO A 108 -3.86 -10.99 -15.65
CA PRO A 108 -4.72 -9.80 -15.54
C PRO A 108 -6.05 -10.07 -14.83
N THR A 109 -6.46 -11.33 -14.68
CA THR A 109 -7.72 -11.74 -14.07
C THR A 109 -7.63 -12.05 -12.57
N ARG A 110 -6.46 -11.90 -11.94
CA ARG A 110 -6.42 -12.03 -10.46
C ARG A 110 -7.19 -10.91 -9.78
N LYS A 111 -7.65 -11.25 -8.58
CA LYS A 111 -8.45 -10.33 -7.76
C LYS A 111 -7.63 -9.11 -7.34
N ASP A 112 -8.33 -8.00 -7.24
CA ASP A 112 -7.86 -6.75 -6.62
C ASP A 112 -6.68 -6.04 -7.32
N TRP A 113 -6.29 -6.45 -8.55
CA TRP A 113 -5.21 -5.78 -9.29
C TRP A 113 -5.46 -4.30 -9.55
N TYR A 114 -6.70 -3.95 -9.90
CA TYR A 114 -7.06 -2.59 -10.27
C TYR A 114 -6.74 -1.54 -9.18
N SER A 115 -6.75 -1.93 -7.90
CA SER A 115 -6.43 -1.06 -6.77
C SER A 115 -4.96 -0.67 -6.70
N LEU A 116 -4.10 -1.48 -7.33
CA LEU A 116 -2.65 -1.33 -7.33
C LEU A 116 -2.12 -0.68 -8.62
N VAL A 117 -2.99 -0.36 -9.57
CA VAL A 117 -2.58 0.22 -10.86
C VAL A 117 -1.91 1.57 -10.65
N LEU A 118 -0.63 1.62 -11.00
CA LEU A 118 0.18 2.83 -11.10
C LEU A 118 0.57 3.02 -12.57
N PRO A 119 0.06 4.08 -13.25
CA PRO A 119 0.38 4.33 -14.64
C PRO A 119 1.89 4.38 -14.88
N GLN A 120 2.36 3.62 -15.88
CA GLN A 120 3.76 3.56 -16.30
C GLN A 120 4.76 3.02 -15.26
N VAL A 121 4.32 2.42 -14.15
CA VAL A 121 5.23 2.00 -13.06
C VAL A 121 6.38 1.11 -13.52
N LEU A 122 6.10 0.15 -14.40
CA LEU A 122 7.10 -0.79 -14.93
C LEU A 122 8.16 -0.15 -15.85
N ARG A 123 8.02 1.14 -16.22
CA ARG A 123 9.09 1.90 -16.86
C ARG A 123 10.18 2.33 -15.87
N TYR A 124 9.88 2.29 -14.57
CA TYR A 124 10.73 2.82 -13.51
C TYR A 124 11.16 1.75 -12.50
N TYR A 125 10.25 0.90 -12.04
CA TYR A 125 10.54 -0.13 -11.04
C TYR A 125 9.46 -1.21 -10.95
N ASP A 126 9.79 -2.28 -10.26
CA ASP A 126 8.88 -3.30 -9.74
C ASP A 126 8.95 -3.38 -8.19
N LEU A 127 8.06 -4.15 -7.55
CA LEU A 127 8.00 -4.31 -6.10
C LEU A 127 9.29 -4.91 -5.51
N ALA A 128 9.98 -5.76 -6.27
CA ALA A 128 11.27 -6.34 -5.86
C ALA A 128 12.37 -5.26 -5.75
N ASP A 129 12.36 -4.26 -6.64
CA ASP A 129 13.32 -3.16 -6.61
C ASP A 129 13.11 -2.30 -5.35
N LEU A 130 11.85 -2.00 -5.00
CA LEU A 130 11.53 -1.28 -3.77
C LEU A 130 12.00 -2.05 -2.53
N ALA A 131 11.79 -3.37 -2.51
CA ALA A 131 12.25 -4.23 -1.43
C ALA A 131 13.79 -4.22 -1.32
N ALA A 132 14.50 -4.22 -2.45
CA ALA A 132 15.95 -4.14 -2.49
C ALA A 132 16.47 -2.78 -1.95
N VAL A 133 15.80 -1.68 -2.29
CA VAL A 133 16.14 -0.33 -1.79
C VAL A 133 16.00 -0.23 -0.26
N ILE A 134 14.97 -0.84 0.33
CA ILE A 134 14.78 -0.84 1.79
C ILE A 134 15.85 -1.71 2.47
N GLY A 135 16.21 -2.83 1.86
CA GLY A 135 17.25 -3.74 2.33
C GLY A 135 16.81 -4.67 3.49
N PRO A 136 17.56 -5.77 3.69
CA PRO A 136 17.18 -6.85 4.62
C PRO A 136 17.25 -6.46 6.11
N GLN A 137 17.91 -5.35 6.44
CA GLN A 137 18.01 -4.85 7.81
C GLN A 137 16.71 -4.15 8.26
N ARG A 138 15.95 -3.59 7.32
CA ARG A 138 14.72 -2.84 7.59
C ARG A 138 13.47 -3.60 7.17
N LEU A 139 13.56 -4.42 6.12
CA LEU A 139 12.42 -5.17 5.58
C LEU A 139 12.40 -6.63 6.07
N HIS A 140 11.31 -7.01 6.73
CA HIS A 140 11.04 -8.37 7.15
C HIS A 140 9.77 -8.89 6.48
N ARG A 141 9.85 -10.04 5.81
CA ARG A 141 8.70 -10.72 5.23
C ARG A 141 8.23 -11.83 6.17
N ARG A 142 6.92 -11.94 6.37
CA ARG A 142 6.31 -13.07 7.08
C ARG A 142 5.48 -13.90 6.12
N ASP A 143 5.65 -15.22 6.21
CA ASP A 143 4.74 -16.16 5.59
C ASP A 143 3.41 -16.16 6.36
N VAL A 144 2.30 -16.08 5.62
CA VAL A 144 0.97 -16.20 6.19
C VAL A 144 0.76 -17.69 6.50
N ARG A 145 0.59 -18.02 7.78
CA ARG A 145 0.17 -19.36 8.23
C ARG A 145 -1.32 -19.57 7.99
#